data_AF-A0A377TP77-F1
#
_entry.id   AF-A0A377TP77-F1
#
_cell.length_a   1.000
_cell.length_b   1.000
_cell.length_c   1.000
_cell.angle_alpha   90.00
_cell.angle_beta   90.00
_cell.angle_gamma   90.00
#
_symmetry.space_group_name_H-M   'P 1'
#
loop_
_entity.id
_entity.type
_entity.pdbx_description
1 polymer ?
#
loop_
_entity_poly.entity_id
_entity_poly.type
_entity_poly.pdbx_seq_one_letter_code
_entity_poly.pdbx_strand_id
1 'polypeptide(L)'
;MNAGEIGIEAGRIFEYNLPSHWIFRSQEDQNDFGIDGEIELKDGSGKALGKESVFKVQIKGEENSTFIHDNSLLSFTLKTERLRYYFEFKVPVILVVVEITSEKIFWLPITNNAILRKKASNLIRMIQFKFISQLKIHWSEKT
;
A
#
# COMPACT_ATOMS: atom_id res chain seq x y z
N MET A 1 -15.99 -4.14 10.82
CA MET A 1 -16.79 -3.41 9.79
C MET A 1 -16.99 -4.31 8.56
N ASN A 2 -17.83 -3.96 7.59
CA ASN A 2 -17.84 -4.67 6.29
C ASN A 2 -16.63 -4.24 5.42
N ALA A 3 -16.29 -5.01 4.38
CA ALA A 3 -15.08 -4.74 3.59
C ALA A 3 -15.04 -3.34 2.93
N GLY A 4 -16.21 -2.80 2.55
CA GLY A 4 -16.31 -1.45 2.00
C GLY A 4 -16.11 -0.37 3.07
N GLU A 5 -16.74 -0.54 4.23
CA GLU A 5 -16.56 0.34 5.39
C GLU A 5 -15.10 0.37 5.88
N ILE A 6 -14.44 -0.79 5.92
CA ILE A 6 -13.00 -0.93 6.23
C ILE A 6 -12.15 -0.13 5.24
N GLY A 7 -12.45 -0.23 3.94
CA GLY A 7 -11.74 0.52 2.90
C GLY A 7 -11.88 2.04 3.07
N ILE A 8 -13.10 2.51 3.30
CA ILE A 8 -13.40 3.93 3.53
C ILE A 8 -12.66 4.46 4.75
N GLU A 9 -12.69 3.73 5.86
CA GLU A 9 -12.06 4.16 7.10
C GLU A 9 -10.53 4.17 6.99
N ALA A 10 -9.94 3.17 6.34
CA ALA A 10 -8.51 3.17 6.03
C ALA A 10 -8.09 4.38 5.17
N GLY A 11 -8.91 4.75 4.17
CA GLY A 11 -8.70 5.95 3.37
C GLY A 11 -8.65 7.23 4.22
N ARG A 12 -9.63 7.39 5.12
CA ARG A 12 -9.71 8.54 6.05
C ARG A 12 -8.51 8.63 6.97
N ILE A 13 -8.14 7.53 7.62
CA ILE A 13 -6.98 7.48 8.54
C ILE A 13 -5.70 7.83 7.78
N PHE A 14 -5.52 7.27 6.59
CA PHE A 14 -4.34 7.55 5.77
C PHE A 14 -4.26 9.02 5.37
N GLU A 15 -5.33 9.57 4.80
CA GLU A 15 -5.37 10.96 4.32
C GLU A 15 -5.17 11.96 5.47
N TYR A 16 -5.79 11.73 6.63
CA TYR A 16 -5.61 12.56 7.82
C TYR A 16 -4.15 12.65 8.29
N ASN A 17 -3.40 11.54 8.15
CA ASN A 17 -2.00 11.45 8.59
C ASN A 17 -1.00 11.91 7.52
N LEU A 18 -1.45 12.30 6.32
CA LEU A 18 -0.54 12.82 5.31
C LEU A 18 0.06 14.16 5.73
N PRO A 19 1.36 14.39 5.46
CA PRO A 19 1.94 15.70 5.65
C PRO A 19 1.19 16.76 4.83
N SER A 20 1.04 17.97 5.37
CA SER A 20 0.30 19.06 4.71
C SER A 20 0.86 19.50 3.34
N HIS A 21 2.11 19.16 3.05
CA HIS A 21 2.77 19.42 1.77
C HIS A 21 2.61 18.26 0.76
N TRP A 22 1.87 17.20 1.12
CA TRP A 22 1.51 16.10 0.23
C TRP A 22 0.08 16.32 -0.24
N ILE A 23 -0.13 16.46 -1.54
CA ILE A 23 -1.48 16.58 -2.09
C ILE A 23 -1.97 15.20 -2.47
N PHE A 24 -2.98 14.70 -1.78
CA PHE A 24 -3.71 13.51 -2.20
C PHE A 24 -4.79 13.89 -3.22
N ARG A 25 -4.85 13.14 -4.32
CA ARG A 25 -5.89 13.24 -5.34
C ARG A 25 -6.56 11.88 -5.48
N SER A 26 -7.78 11.75 -4.98
CA SER A 26 -8.57 10.52 -5.09
C SER A 26 -8.76 10.12 -6.56
N GLN A 27 -8.69 8.81 -6.82
CA GLN A 27 -8.99 8.17 -8.11
C GLN A 27 -10.17 7.18 -8.00
N GLU A 28 -10.90 7.20 -6.88
CA GLU A 28 -12.04 6.31 -6.62
C GLU A 28 -13.13 6.38 -7.71
N ASP A 29 -13.34 7.57 -8.30
CA ASP A 29 -14.34 7.80 -9.35
C ASP A 29 -13.88 7.35 -10.76
N GLN A 30 -12.61 6.96 -10.92
CA GLN A 30 -12.04 6.65 -12.25
C GLN A 30 -12.24 5.19 -12.70
N ASN A 31 -13.01 4.39 -11.94
CA ASN A 31 -13.28 2.97 -12.25
C ASN A 31 -12.00 2.13 -12.41
N ASP A 32 -10.86 2.64 -11.93
CA ASP A 32 -9.56 1.99 -12.04
C ASP A 32 -9.46 0.91 -10.96
N PHE A 33 -9.39 -0.34 -11.40
CA PHE A 33 -9.60 -1.55 -10.61
C PHE A 33 -8.64 -1.76 -9.41
N GLY A 34 -7.76 -0.83 -9.03
CA GLY A 34 -6.84 -1.03 -7.91
C GLY A 34 -5.84 0.08 -7.59
N ILE A 35 -6.15 1.35 -7.85
CA ILE A 35 -5.39 2.51 -7.36
C ILE A 35 -6.40 3.47 -6.73
N ASP A 36 -6.17 3.89 -5.48
CA ASP A 36 -7.13 4.72 -4.76
C ASP A 36 -6.81 6.21 -4.89
N GLY A 37 -5.55 6.54 -5.20
CA GLY A 37 -5.21 7.92 -5.51
C GLY A 37 -3.77 8.15 -5.95
N GLU A 38 -3.48 9.41 -6.16
CA GLU A 38 -2.17 9.94 -6.54
C GLU A 38 -1.72 10.97 -5.51
N ILE A 39 -0.44 10.92 -5.15
CA ILE A 39 0.19 11.85 -4.22
C ILE A 39 1.22 12.67 -4.98
N GLU A 40 1.07 13.99 -4.90
CA GLU A 40 2.00 14.97 -5.45
C GLU A 40 2.73 15.68 -4.30
N LEU A 41 4.06 15.62 -4.29
CA LEU A 41 4.88 16.26 -3.28
C LEU A 41 5.15 17.73 -3.63
N LYS A 42 5.00 18.61 -2.64
CA LYS A 42 5.41 20.01 -2.70
C LYS A 42 6.70 20.25 -1.94
N ASP A 43 7.45 21.26 -2.36
CA ASP A 43 8.56 21.81 -1.59
C ASP A 43 8.07 22.59 -0.35
N GLY A 44 9.02 23.02 0.49
CA GLY A 44 8.73 23.80 1.70
C GLY A 44 8.09 25.18 1.45
N SER A 45 8.01 25.63 0.18
CA SER A 45 7.30 26.85 -0.23
C SER A 45 5.88 26.58 -0.74
N GLY A 46 5.46 25.30 -0.78
CA GLY A 46 4.17 24.88 -1.27
C GLY A 46 4.09 24.74 -2.79
N LYS A 47 5.22 24.82 -3.51
CA LYS A 47 5.27 24.64 -4.95
C LYS A 47 5.45 23.16 -5.29
N ALA A 48 4.71 22.67 -6.28
CA ALA A 48 4.87 21.31 -6.78
C ALA A 48 6.31 21.09 -7.28
N LEU A 49 6.93 19.98 -6.85
CA LEU A 49 8.29 19.63 -7.24
C LEU A 49 8.40 19.11 -8.70
N GLY A 50 7.26 18.96 -9.39
CA GLY A 50 7.16 18.52 -10.78
C GLY A 50 6.72 17.06 -10.92
N LYS A 51 6.61 16.58 -12.16
CA LYS A 51 6.07 15.25 -12.49
C LYS A 51 6.85 14.06 -11.88
N GLU A 52 8.14 14.26 -11.60
CA GLU A 52 8.99 13.25 -10.96
C GLU A 52 8.75 13.12 -9.44
N SER A 53 7.91 13.97 -8.87
CA SER A 53 7.54 13.98 -7.44
C SER A 53 6.11 13.52 -7.20
N VAL A 54 5.63 12.65 -8.10
CA VAL A 54 4.29 12.08 -8.07
C VAL A 54 4.40 10.56 -7.92
N PHE A 55 3.58 9.98 -7.06
CA PHE A 55 3.42 8.53 -6.96
C PHE A 55 1.96 8.15 -6.73
N LYS A 56 1.58 6.95 -7.14
CA LYS A 56 0.25 6.38 -6.94
C LYS A 56 0.22 5.54 -5.67
N VAL A 57 -0.95 5.49 -5.03
CA VAL A 57 -1.19 4.67 -3.84
C VAL A 57 -2.36 3.72 -4.04
N GLN A 58 -2.20 2.49 -3.56
CA GLN A 58 -3.31 1.61 -3.23
C GLN A 58 -3.34 1.49 -1.71
N ILE A 59 -4.47 1.82 -1.11
CA ILE A 59 -4.79 1.73 0.30
C ILE A 59 -5.61 0.45 0.54
N LYS A 60 -5.29 -0.25 1.63
CA LYS A 60 -6.06 -1.39 2.13
C LYS A 60 -6.24 -1.24 3.63
N GLY A 61 -7.45 -1.50 4.11
CA GLY A 61 -7.73 -1.60 5.54
C GLY A 61 -7.66 -3.04 6.01
N GLU A 62 -7.13 -3.24 7.22
CA GLU A 62 -7.15 -4.52 7.95
C GLU A 62 -7.66 -4.28 9.38
N GLU A 63 -8.47 -5.22 9.87
CA GLU A 63 -8.89 -5.29 11.28
C GLU A 63 -8.30 -6.56 11.90
N ASN A 64 -7.98 -6.56 13.20
CA ASN A 64 -7.48 -7.75 13.93
C ASN A 64 -6.26 -8.41 13.29
N SER A 65 -5.37 -7.55 12.83
CA SER A 65 -4.16 -7.90 12.12
C SER A 65 -3.21 -8.83 12.88
N THR A 66 -2.56 -9.73 12.15
CA THR A 66 -1.46 -10.53 12.69
C THR A 66 -0.16 -9.74 12.61
N PHE A 67 0.42 -9.39 13.77
CA PHE A 67 1.73 -8.75 13.82
C PHE A 67 2.83 -9.75 14.17
N ILE A 68 4.04 -9.51 13.67
CA ILE A 68 5.21 -10.34 13.95
C ILE A 68 6.47 -9.50 14.24
N HIS A 69 7.44 -10.09 14.95
CA HIS A 69 8.60 -9.40 15.58
C HIS A 69 8.12 -8.26 16.48
N ASP A 70 7.62 -8.62 17.65
CA ASP A 70 7.32 -7.67 18.73
C ASP A 70 6.38 -6.53 18.27
N ASN A 71 5.34 -6.88 17.52
CA ASN A 71 4.35 -5.96 16.96
C ASN A 71 4.87 -4.88 16.00
N SER A 72 6.10 -5.03 15.50
CA SER A 72 6.67 -4.04 14.58
C SER A 72 6.19 -4.17 13.14
N LEU A 73 5.63 -5.33 12.76
CA LEU A 73 5.45 -5.66 11.34
C LEU A 73 4.14 -6.44 11.09
N LEU A 74 3.31 -5.92 10.17
CA LEU A 74 1.94 -6.38 9.90
C LEU A 74 1.74 -7.38 8.75
N SER A 75 1.01 -8.45 9.00
CA SER A 75 0.62 -9.47 8.04
C SER A 75 -0.49 -9.11 7.05
N PHE A 76 -0.17 -8.94 5.76
CA PHE A 76 -1.13 -8.58 4.71
C PHE A 76 -0.96 -9.32 3.38
N THR A 77 -1.96 -9.94 2.75
CA THR A 77 -1.69 -10.58 1.44
C THR A 77 -2.18 -9.86 0.21
N LEU A 78 -1.27 -9.76 -0.76
CA LEU A 78 -1.54 -9.33 -2.12
C LEU A 78 -1.54 -10.49 -3.14
N LYS A 79 -2.53 -10.51 -4.04
CA LYS A 79 -2.58 -11.43 -5.18
C LYS A 79 -1.49 -11.11 -6.21
N THR A 80 -0.84 -12.13 -6.78
CA THR A 80 0.23 -11.96 -7.78
C THR A 80 -0.23 -11.19 -9.03
N GLU A 81 -1.47 -11.38 -9.47
CA GLU A 81 -2.05 -10.63 -10.59
C GLU A 81 -2.11 -9.12 -10.32
N ARG A 82 -2.47 -8.73 -9.09
CA ARG A 82 -2.45 -7.32 -8.65
C ARG A 82 -1.02 -6.77 -8.63
N LEU A 83 -0.08 -7.56 -8.13
CA LEU A 83 1.33 -7.19 -8.11
C LEU A 83 1.88 -6.94 -9.53
N ARG A 84 1.51 -7.78 -10.51
CA ARG A 84 1.88 -7.61 -11.93
C ARG A 84 1.28 -6.34 -12.51
N TYR A 85 0.00 -6.09 -12.26
CA TYR A 85 -0.66 -4.85 -12.66
C TYR A 85 0.09 -3.61 -12.15
N TYR A 86 0.50 -3.60 -10.87
CA TYR A 86 1.29 -2.48 -10.32
C TYR A 86 2.66 -2.29 -10.96
N PHE A 87 3.27 -3.35 -11.49
CA PHE A 87 4.57 -3.26 -12.18
C PHE A 87 4.52 -2.61 -13.55
N GLU A 88 3.33 -2.53 -14.16
CA GLU A 88 3.10 -1.94 -15.47
C GLU A 88 2.94 -0.41 -15.41
N PHE A 89 2.74 0.15 -14.22
CA PHE A 89 2.67 1.60 -14.04
C PHE A 89 4.03 2.25 -14.27
N LYS A 90 4.03 3.32 -15.07
CA LYS A 90 5.21 4.19 -15.29
C LYS A 90 5.48 5.10 -14.09
N VAL A 91 4.44 5.43 -13.34
CA VAL A 91 4.51 6.20 -12.09
C VAL A 91 4.71 5.20 -10.93
N PRO A 92 5.58 5.49 -9.94
CA PRO A 92 5.77 4.60 -8.80
C PRO A 92 4.44 4.32 -8.08
N VAL A 93 4.20 3.06 -7.74
CA VAL A 93 3.05 2.62 -6.93
C VAL A 93 3.53 2.21 -5.55
N ILE A 94 2.90 2.75 -4.51
CA ILE A 94 3.10 2.38 -3.12
C ILE A 94 1.83 1.67 -2.63
N LEU A 95 2.00 0.46 -2.09
CA LEU A 95 0.93 -0.20 -1.35
C LEU A 95 0.95 0.34 0.07
N VAL A 96 -0.17 0.87 0.53
CA VAL A 96 -0.44 1.32 1.89
C VAL A 96 -1.41 0.34 2.52
N VAL A 97 -1.11 -0.09 3.73
CA VAL A 97 -2.03 -0.90 4.53
C VAL A 97 -2.18 -0.24 5.90
N VAL A 98 -3.43 0.03 6.25
CA VAL A 98 -3.83 0.69 7.49
C VAL A 98 -4.46 -0.36 8.38
N GLU A 99 -3.88 -0.54 9.56
CA GLU A 99 -4.55 -1.31 10.61
C GLU A 99 -5.49 -0.38 11.38
N ILE A 100 -6.80 -0.59 11.20
CA ILE A 100 -7.81 0.36 11.64
C ILE A 100 -7.88 0.44 13.18
N THR A 101 -7.68 -0.68 13.87
CA THR A 101 -7.84 -0.73 15.34
C THR A 101 -6.79 0.10 16.08
N SER A 102 -5.55 0.07 15.60
CA SER A 102 -4.41 0.79 16.19
C SER A 102 -4.02 2.05 15.40
N GLU A 103 -4.73 2.34 14.32
CA GLU A 103 -4.46 3.43 13.36
C GLU A 103 -3.02 3.43 12.81
N LYS A 104 -2.37 2.26 12.81
CA LYS A 104 -1.00 2.13 12.32
C LYS A 104 -1.00 2.04 10.80
N ILE A 105 -0.23 2.91 10.18
CA ILE A 105 -0.04 2.96 8.74
C ILE A 105 1.31 2.32 8.40
N PHE A 106 1.29 1.39 7.45
CA PHE A 106 2.54 0.90 6.88
C PHE A 106 2.45 0.85 5.36
N TRP A 107 3.62 0.88 4.71
CA TRP A 107 3.72 1.06 3.28
C TRP A 107 4.84 0.23 2.67
N LEU A 108 4.69 -0.07 1.38
CA LEU A 108 5.64 -0.84 0.59
C LEU A 108 5.70 -0.28 -0.83
N PRO A 109 6.85 0.29 -1.25
CA PRO A 109 7.09 0.61 -2.66
C PRO A 109 7.05 -0.67 -3.50
N ILE A 110 6.19 -0.69 -4.52
CA ILE A 110 5.96 -1.87 -5.36
C ILE A 110 6.79 -1.79 -6.64
N THR A 111 6.61 -0.72 -7.42
CA THR A 111 7.09 -0.66 -8.82
C THR A 111 8.60 -0.86 -8.96
N ASN A 112 9.41 -0.38 -8.03
CA ASN A 112 10.87 -0.47 -8.07
C ASN A 112 11.45 -1.60 -7.19
N ASN A 113 10.61 -2.48 -6.63
CA ASN A 113 11.06 -3.53 -5.74
C ASN A 113 11.56 -4.76 -6.51
N ALA A 114 12.89 -4.87 -6.65
CA ALA A 114 13.54 -5.97 -7.39
C ALA A 114 13.18 -7.36 -6.82
N ILE A 115 12.97 -7.47 -5.51
CA ILE A 115 12.63 -8.74 -4.85
C ILE A 115 11.21 -9.16 -5.25
N LEU A 116 10.25 -8.23 -5.22
CA LEU A 116 8.88 -8.49 -5.67
C LEU A 116 8.84 -8.86 -7.16
N ARG A 117 9.62 -8.18 -8.02
CA ARG A 117 9.70 -8.49 -9.46
C ARG A 117 10.24 -9.89 -9.73
N LYS A 118 11.36 -10.27 -9.10
CA LYS A 118 11.94 -11.61 -9.21
C LYS A 118 11.00 -12.72 -8.73
N LYS A 119 10.16 -12.42 -7.74
CA LYS A 119 9.18 -13.35 -7.20
C LYS A 119 7.94 -13.48 -8.09
N ALA A 120 7.48 -12.40 -8.71
CA ALA A 120 6.33 -12.45 -9.63
C ALA A 120 6.65 -13.15 -10.97
N SER A 121 7.93 -13.16 -11.37
CA SER A 121 8.41 -13.90 -12.56
C SER A 121 8.54 -15.41 -12.32
N ASN A 122 8.74 -15.84 -11.06
CA ASN A 122 8.75 -17.25 -10.71
C ASN A 122 7.31 -17.71 -10.45
N LEU A 123 6.80 -18.61 -11.31
CA LEU A 123 5.49 -19.26 -11.20
C LEU A 123 5.37 -20.10 -9.92
N ILE A 124 5.18 -19.48 -8.74
CA ILE A 124 4.79 -20.20 -7.52
C ILE A 124 3.69 -19.41 -6.79
N ARG A 125 2.58 -20.11 -6.50
CA ARG A 125 1.45 -19.64 -5.68
C ARG A 125 1.93 -19.41 -4.24
N MET A 126 1.62 -18.22 -3.71
CA MET A 126 1.86 -17.73 -2.33
C MET A 126 3.33 -17.51 -1.93
N ILE A 127 3.65 -16.25 -1.56
CA ILE A 127 4.95 -15.88 -1.00
C ILE A 127 4.75 -14.92 0.19
N GLN A 128 5.33 -15.31 1.33
CA GLN A 128 5.45 -14.54 2.56
C GLN A 128 6.68 -13.64 2.53
N PHE A 129 6.65 -12.50 3.24
CA PHE A 129 7.80 -11.60 3.35
C PHE A 129 8.08 -11.20 4.80
N LYS A 130 9.39 -11.13 5.12
CA LYS A 130 9.95 -10.52 6.33
C LYS A 130 10.94 -9.40 6.00
N PHE A 131 10.65 -8.11 6.25
CA PHE A 131 11.66 -7.03 6.35
C PHE A 131 11.23 -5.89 7.30
N ILE A 132 12.15 -4.95 7.57
CA ILE A 132 12.25 -4.07 8.75
C ILE A 132 11.55 -2.71 8.53
N SER A 133 10.90 -2.23 9.60
CA SER A 133 10.21 -0.93 9.81
C SER A 133 8.96 -0.56 8.98
N GLN A 134 8.42 -1.45 8.14
CA GLN A 134 7.03 -1.38 7.65
C GLN A 134 6.51 -2.77 7.24
N LEU A 135 5.23 -3.06 7.52
CA LEU A 135 4.37 -4.22 7.14
C LEU A 135 5.05 -5.60 6.88
N LYS A 136 4.78 -6.65 7.69
CA LYS A 136 5.11 -8.10 7.44
C LYS A 136 3.95 -9.09 7.33
N ILE A 137 3.70 -9.52 6.11
CA ILE A 137 2.74 -10.53 5.59
C ILE A 137 2.97 -11.97 6.11
N HIS A 138 1.97 -12.60 6.75
CA HIS A 138 1.85 -13.98 7.32
C HIS A 138 0.62 -14.80 6.80
N TRP A 139 0.77 -16.12 6.58
CA TRP A 139 -0.23 -17.06 6.00
C TRP A 139 -0.16 -18.46 6.63
N SER A 140 -1.26 -19.23 6.55
CA SER A 140 -1.47 -20.57 7.16
C SER A 140 -1.84 -21.65 6.13
N GLU A 141 -1.39 -22.89 6.33
CA GLU A 141 -1.80 -24.10 5.59
C GLU A 141 -2.83 -24.90 6.39
N LYS A 142 -3.89 -25.41 5.72
CA LYS A 142 -4.70 -26.51 6.27
C LYS A 142 -4.28 -27.82 5.62
N THR A 143 -3.92 -28.78 6.47
CA THR A 143 -4.03 -30.22 6.28
C THR A 143 -5.43 -30.65 5.87
#